data_AF-A0A2M9ZC70-F1
#
_entry.id   AF-A0A2M9ZC70-F1
#
_cell.length_a   1.000
_cell.length_b   1.000
_cell.length_c   1.000
_cell.angle_alpha   90.00
_cell.angle_beta   90.00
_cell.angle_gamma   90.00
#
_symmetry.space_group_name_H-M   'P 1'
#
loop_
_entity.id
_entity.type
_entity.pdbx_description
1 polymer ?
#
loop_
_entity_poly.entity_id
_entity_poly.type
_entity_poly.pdbx_seq_one_letter_code
_entity_poly.pdbx_strand_id
1 'polypeptide(L)'
;MGHLVEGSTFSIHDSHSEYESLVNPGEEFEFHPWLASRIRDRIGMPDSILRLQEISCDEASCPVTETRVEVLRGQTLEPLYLFRFGRRKEQISKLDFQLSFERQKKLS
;
A
#
# COMPACT_ATOMS: atom_id res chain seq x y z
N MET A 1 -6.35 -40.08 30.01
CA MET A 1 -5.37 -39.00 29.81
C MET A 1 -5.01 -39.00 28.34
N GLY A 2 -5.76 -38.27 27.52
CA GLY A 2 -5.47 -38.13 26.09
C GLY A 2 -4.73 -36.82 25.89
N HIS A 3 -3.48 -36.89 25.45
CA HIS A 3 -2.80 -35.75 24.84
C HIS A 3 -2.62 -36.07 23.37
N LEU A 4 -3.36 -35.35 22.53
CA LEU A 4 -3.17 -35.28 21.09
C LEU A 4 -2.31 -34.03 20.84
N VAL A 5 -1.07 -34.23 20.40
CA VAL A 5 -0.16 -33.22 19.84
C VAL A 5 0.03 -33.63 18.37
N GLU A 6 0.07 -32.78 17.35
CA GLU A 6 0.07 -31.33 17.22
C GLU A 6 -0.63 -31.07 15.87
N GLY A 7 -1.65 -30.21 15.88
CA GLY A 7 -2.29 -29.74 14.66
C GLY A 7 -1.43 -28.67 14.01
N SER A 8 -0.90 -28.97 12.82
CA SER A 8 -0.25 -28.03 11.91
C SER A 8 -1.09 -26.77 11.76
N THR A 9 -0.73 -25.71 12.47
CA THR A 9 -1.34 -24.40 12.28
C THR A 9 -0.37 -23.61 11.43
N PHE A 10 -0.67 -23.52 10.13
CA PHE A 10 -0.01 -22.59 9.24
C PHE A 10 -0.15 -21.19 9.84
N SER A 11 0.96 -20.63 10.32
CA SER A 11 0.99 -19.26 10.83
C SER A 11 0.60 -18.32 9.70
N ILE A 12 -0.64 -17.85 9.74
CA ILE A 12 -1.09 -16.71 8.96
C ILE A 12 -0.30 -15.54 9.55
N HIS A 13 0.81 -15.16 8.90
CA HIS A 13 1.67 -14.08 9.36
C HIS A 13 0.83 -12.80 9.47
N ASP A 14 0.61 -12.37 10.71
CA ASP A 14 -0.13 -11.16 11.06
C ASP A 14 0.66 -9.97 10.53
N SER A 15 0.34 -9.57 9.31
CA SER A 15 0.91 -8.39 8.66
C SER A 15 0.19 -7.20 9.26
N HIS A 16 0.62 -6.74 10.43
CA HIS A 16 0.00 -5.61 11.10
C HIS A 16 0.24 -4.33 10.28
N SER A 17 -0.83 -3.66 9.88
CA SER A 17 -0.74 -2.31 9.29
C SER A 17 -0.29 -1.35 10.37
N GLU A 18 0.97 -0.92 10.34
CA GLU A 18 1.52 0.04 11.29
C GLU A 18 0.95 1.46 11.09
N TYR A 19 0.54 1.78 9.86
CA TYR A 19 -0.04 3.07 9.53
C TYR A 19 -1.11 2.92 8.45
N GLU A 20 -2.22 3.63 8.61
CA GLU A 20 -3.24 3.76 7.58
C GLU A 20 -3.69 5.22 7.48
N SER A 21 -3.85 5.71 6.26
CA SER A 21 -4.37 7.05 6.00
C SER A 21 -5.20 7.08 4.72
N LEU A 22 -6.28 7.87 4.73
CA LEU A 22 -7.14 8.09 3.58
C LEU A 22 -7.01 9.55 3.14
N VAL A 23 -6.80 9.76 1.84
CA VAL A 23 -6.58 11.08 1.24
C VAL A 23 -7.68 11.33 0.21
N ASN A 24 -8.51 12.34 0.48
CA ASN A 24 -9.62 12.72 -0.39
C ASN A 24 -9.10 13.41 -1.67
N PRO A 25 -9.90 13.44 -2.75
CA PRO A 25 -9.55 14.19 -3.95
C PRO A 25 -9.23 15.66 -3.61
N GLY A 26 -8.11 16.16 -4.14
CA GLY A 26 -7.59 17.50 -3.84
C GLY A 26 -6.70 17.60 -2.60
N GLU A 27 -6.63 16.56 -1.76
CA GLU A 27 -5.70 16.50 -0.63
C GLU A 27 -4.40 15.79 -0.99
N GLU A 28 -3.33 16.09 -0.26
CA GLU A 28 -2.01 15.50 -0.45
C GLU A 28 -1.55 14.72 0.78
N PHE A 29 -0.57 13.83 0.61
CA PHE A 29 0.06 13.14 1.73
C PHE A 29 0.98 14.10 2.50
N GLU A 30 0.95 14.03 3.84
CA GLU A 30 1.77 14.88 4.72
C GLU A 30 3.28 14.71 4.50
N PHE A 31 3.73 13.49 4.20
CA PHE A 31 5.15 13.17 4.01
C PHE A 31 5.64 13.48 2.58
N HIS A 32 4.77 13.38 1.57
CA HIS A 32 5.08 13.66 0.17
C HIS A 32 3.94 14.47 -0.48
N PRO A 33 3.99 15.81 -0.40
CA PRO A 33 2.94 16.73 -0.89
C PRO A 33 2.88 16.85 -2.41
N TRP A 34 3.28 15.79 -3.11
CA TRP A 34 3.24 15.63 -4.56
C TRP A 34 2.77 14.24 -4.98
N LEU A 35 2.81 13.25 -4.08
CA LEU A 35 2.61 11.85 -4.43
C LEU A 35 1.15 11.56 -4.76
N ALA A 36 0.21 12.14 -4.00
CA ALA A 36 -1.22 11.94 -4.23
C ALA A 36 -1.65 12.54 -5.56
N SER A 37 -1.31 13.81 -5.80
CA SER A 37 -1.55 14.49 -7.08
C SER A 37 -0.90 13.73 -8.24
N ARG A 38 0.35 13.27 -8.09
CA ARG A 38 1.03 12.49 -9.15
C ARG A 38 0.36 11.16 -9.44
N ILE A 39 -0.11 10.43 -8.43
CA ILE A 39 -0.83 9.17 -8.63
C ILE A 39 -2.09 9.46 -9.46
N ARG A 40 -2.91 10.43 -9.03
CA ARG A 40 -4.16 10.82 -9.68
C ARG A 40 -3.98 11.31 -11.12
N ASP A 41 -2.99 12.16 -11.35
CA ASP A 41 -2.62 12.66 -12.68
C ASP A 41 -2.21 11.51 -13.62
N ARG A 42 -1.38 10.59 -13.12
CA ARG A 42 -0.86 9.47 -13.92
C ARG A 42 -1.92 8.45 -14.30
N ILE A 43 -2.87 8.18 -13.43
CA ILE A 43 -3.99 7.27 -13.69
C ILE A 43 -5.16 7.97 -14.42
N GLY A 44 -5.15 9.30 -14.51
CA GLY A 44 -6.23 10.07 -15.11
C GLY A 44 -7.52 10.12 -14.28
N MET A 45 -7.41 9.98 -12.95
CA MET A 45 -8.55 9.97 -12.02
C MET A 45 -8.36 11.02 -10.91
N PRO A 46 -8.66 12.30 -11.18
CA PRO A 46 -8.48 13.38 -10.19
C PRO A 46 -9.42 13.25 -8.99
N ASP A 47 -10.60 12.65 -9.18
CA ASP A 47 -11.61 12.48 -8.14
C ASP A 47 -11.46 11.19 -7.31
N SER A 48 -10.35 10.45 -7.48
CA SER A 48 -10.11 9.21 -6.74
C SER A 48 -9.63 9.48 -5.31
N ILE A 49 -10.14 8.68 -4.37
CA ILE A 49 -9.67 8.64 -2.99
C ILE A 49 -8.44 7.73 -2.96
N LEU A 50 -7.40 8.12 -2.23
CA LEU A 50 -6.21 7.29 -2.07
C LEU A 50 -6.15 6.75 -0.65
N ARG A 51 -6.00 5.42 -0.50
CA ARG A 51 -5.74 4.79 0.80
C ARG A 51 -4.28 4.37 0.85
N LEU A 52 -3.56 4.86 1.85
CA LEU A 52 -2.20 4.44 2.13
C LEU A 52 -2.18 3.50 3.32
N GLN A 53 -1.43 2.41 3.18
CA GLN A 53 -1.18 1.45 4.25
C GLN A 53 0.32 1.20 4.32
N GLU A 54 0.94 1.44 5.47
CA GLU A 54 2.29 0.98 5.77
C GLU A 54 2.19 -0.33 6.54
N ILE A 55 2.84 -1.35 6.02
CA ILE A 55 2.86 -2.69 6.58
C ILE A 55 4.31 -2.98 6.92
N SER A 56 4.57 -3.29 8.18
CA SER A 56 5.85 -3.82 8.61
C SER A 56 5.65 -5.23 9.12
N CYS A 57 6.64 -6.07 8.89
CA CYS A 57 6.69 -7.40 9.47
C CYS A 57 7.68 -7.36 10.63
N ASP A 58 7.24 -7.80 11.82
CA ASP A 58 8.08 -7.81 13.03
C ASP A 58 9.01 -9.03 13.10
N GLU A 59 8.90 -9.97 12.15
CA GLU A 59 9.80 -11.11 12.07
C GLU A 59 11.20 -10.70 11.59
N ALA A 60 12.23 -11.16 12.29
CA ALA A 60 13.64 -11.00 11.91
C ALA A 60 13.97 -11.54 10.50
N SER A 61 13.10 -12.40 9.94
CA SER A 61 13.17 -12.96 8.59
C SER A 61 12.46 -12.13 7.51
N CYS A 62 11.65 -11.14 7.91
CA CYS A 62 10.93 -10.24 7.01
C CYS A 62 11.30 -8.77 7.30
N PRO A 63 12.54 -8.34 6.99
CA PRO A 63 13.04 -6.98 7.25
C PRO A 63 12.42 -5.90 6.34
N VAL A 64 11.29 -6.18 5.70
CA VAL A 64 10.71 -5.35 4.63
C VAL A 64 9.52 -4.58 5.16
N THR A 65 9.72 -3.28 5.42
CA THR A 65 8.60 -2.33 5.47
C THR A 65 8.09 -2.10 4.04
N GLU A 66 6.80 -2.33 3.83
CA GLU A 66 6.11 -2.11 2.57
C GLU A 66 5.05 -1.01 2.74
N THR A 67 5.08 -0.01 1.86
CA THR A 67 3.99 0.96 1.73
C THR A 67 3.13 0.60 0.53
N ARG A 68 1.83 0.52 0.76
CA ARG A 68 0.80 0.29 -0.26
C ARG A 68 -0.02 1.56 -0.42
N VAL A 69 -0.30 1.93 -1.66
CA VAL A 69 -1.25 3.00 -1.99
C VAL A 69 -2.30 2.45 -2.92
N GLU A 70 -3.52 2.35 -2.42
CA GLU A 70 -4.70 1.94 -3.17
C GLU A 70 -5.42 3.17 -3.71
N VAL A 71 -5.74 3.13 -4.99
CA VAL A 71 -6.61 4.11 -5.64
C VAL A 71 -8.02 3.56 -5.57
N LEU A 72 -8.87 4.22 -4.79
CA LEU A 72 -10.27 3.87 -4.62
C LEU A 72 -11.14 4.73 -5.54
N ARG A 73 -12.15 4.10 -6.15
CA ARG A 73 -13.19 4.81 -6.88
C ARG A 73 -14.04 5.61 -5.88
N GLY A 74 -14.04 6.94 -5.99
CA GLY A 74 -14.62 7.84 -4.97
C GLY A 74 -16.07 7.56 -4.55
N GLN A 75 -16.89 6.94 -5.41
CA GLN A 75 -18.30 6.65 -5.10
C GLN A 75 -18.52 5.26 -4.47
N THR A 76 -17.69 4.27 -4.81
CA THR A 76 -17.90 2.87 -4.40
C THR A 76 -16.82 2.36 -3.44
N LEU A 77 -15.78 3.16 -3.21
CA LEU A 77 -14.56 2.78 -2.47
C LEU A 77 -13.91 1.48 -2.99
N GLU A 78 -14.19 1.11 -4.24
CA GLU A 78 -13.60 -0.07 -4.85
C GLU A 78 -12.15 0.21 -5.27
N PRO A 79 -11.20 -0.66 -4.91
CA PRO A 79 -9.80 -0.51 -5.30
C PRO A 79 -9.64 -0.77 -6.80
N LEU A 80 -9.16 0.23 -7.53
CA LEU A 80 -8.89 0.17 -8.97
C LEU A 80 -7.43 -0.11 -9.27
N TYR A 81 -6.54 0.56 -8.54
CA TYR A 81 -5.11 0.41 -8.69
C TYR A 81 -4.47 0.22 -7.32
N LEU A 82 -3.46 -0.65 -7.28
CA LEU A 82 -2.62 -0.85 -6.11
C LEU A 82 -1.18 -0.56 -6.48
N PHE A 83 -0.59 0.45 -5.83
CA PHE A 83 0.83 0.75 -5.89
C PHE A 83 1.50 0.14 -4.68
N ARG A 84 2.59 -0.60 -4.91
CA ARG A 84 3.38 -1.22 -3.84
C ARG A 84 4.78 -0.65 -3.87
N PHE A 85 5.27 -0.25 -2.71
CA PHE A 85 6.60 0.30 -2.49
C PHE A 85 7.26 -0.54 -1.41
N GLY A 86 8.38 -1.21 -1.74
CA GLY A 86 9.14 -2.00 -0.76
C GLY A 86 10.00 -1.13 0.17
N ARG A 87 9.46 0.01 0.61
CA ARG A 87 10.09 0.99 1.50
C ARG A 87 9.02 1.66 2.37
N ARG A 88 9.46 2.34 3.43
CA ARG A 88 8.61 3.17 4.30
C ARG A 88 8.01 4.35 3.56
N LYS A 89 6.86 4.85 4.01
CA LYS A 89 6.08 5.93 3.37
C LYS A 89 6.90 7.20 3.16
N GLU A 90 7.77 7.52 4.11
CA GLU A 90 8.65 8.69 4.10
C GLU A 90 9.86 8.56 3.15
N GLN A 91 10.18 7.33 2.73
CA GLN A 91 11.35 7.02 1.90
C GLN A 91 10.97 6.78 0.43
N ILE A 92 9.72 7.03 0.03
CA ILE A 92 9.25 6.81 -1.34
C ILE A 92 9.84 7.89 -2.25
N SER A 93 10.76 7.50 -3.13
CA SER A 93 11.32 8.42 -4.10
C SER A 93 10.43 8.55 -5.35
N LYS A 94 10.62 9.64 -6.11
CA LYS A 94 9.98 9.81 -7.44
C LYS A 94 10.29 8.65 -8.40
N LEU A 95 11.49 8.06 -8.27
CA LEU A 95 11.90 6.87 -9.02
C LEU A 95 11.07 5.64 -8.62
N ASP A 96 10.89 5.39 -7.32
CA ASP A 96 10.04 4.29 -6.83
C ASP A 96 8.61 4.43 -7.38
N PHE A 97 8.06 5.64 -7.36
CA PHE A 97 6.77 5.94 -7.98
C PHE A 97 6.75 5.61 -9.48
N GLN A 98 7.75 6.04 -10.24
CA GLN A 98 7.83 5.76 -11.66
C GLN A 98 7.91 4.26 -11.95
N LEU A 99 8.76 3.53 -11.22
CA LEU A 99 8.92 2.08 -11.37
C LEU A 99 7.63 1.32 -11.01
N SER A 100 6.96 1.68 -9.92
CA SER A 100 5.70 1.05 -9.54
C SER A 100 4.57 1.34 -10.54
N PHE A 101 4.53 2.55 -11.10
CA PHE A 101 3.57 2.88 -12.16
C PHE A 101 3.83 2.12 -13.46
N GLU A 102 5.10 1.98 -13.89
CA GLU A 102 5.44 1.18 -15.06
C GLU A 102 5.10 -0.30 -14.88
N ARG A 103 5.28 -0.84 -13.66
CA ARG A 103 4.86 -2.21 -13.33
C ARG A 103 3.35 -2.37 -13.47
N GLN A 104 2.56 -1.43 -12.94
CA GLN A 104 1.11 -1.42 -13.11
C GLN A 104 0.70 -1.41 -14.58
N LYS A 105 1.34 -0.56 -15.42
CA LYS A 105 1.07 -0.52 -16.86
C LYS A 105 1.37 -1.82 -17.62
N LYS A 106 2.31 -2.64 -17.14
CA LYS A 106 2.64 -3.93 -17.78
C LYS A 106 1.64 -5.04 -17.44
N LEU A 107 0.73 -4.79 -16.48
CA LEU A 107 -0.26 -5.75 -15.97
C LEU A 107 -1.69 -5.44 -16.43
N SER A 108 -1.95 -4.28 -17.06
CA SER A 108 -3.21 -3.92 -17.73
C SER A 108 -3.11 -4.12 -19.23
#